data_AF-A0A944BJZ4-F1
#
_entry.id   AF-A0A944BJZ4-F1
#
_cell.length_a   1.000
_cell.length_b   1.000
_cell.length_c   1.000
_cell.angle_alpha   90.00
_cell.angle_beta   90.00
_cell.angle_gamma   90.00
#
_symmetry.space_group_name_H-M   'P 1'
#
loop_
_entity.id
_entity.type
_entity.pdbx_description
1 polymer ?
#
loop_
_entity_poly.entity_id
_entity_poly.type
_entity_poly.pdbx_seq_one_letter_code
_entity_poly.pdbx_strand_id
1 'polypeptide(L)'
;MDDRRYTRRNWIKTATAGVAGATIAGTAVTLQSCAPKSEDTNDVSGGSEEKKPYFTRNKGIPCIYCSYCMPCKFGLDIPGIFRFVNEHMIVDEKAGETMAPYSTEERDDGDEMDDIARRRAFRAVYSSAIEELRQADKCTECKTCVPKCPEMIAIPNEMLEIARVTYRFY
;
A
#
# COMPACT_ATOMS: atom_id res chain seq x y z
N MET A 1 24.14 0.43 22.69
CA MET A 1 22.99 -0.37 23.13
C MET A 1 22.06 0.52 23.92
N ASP A 2 20.89 0.87 23.38
CA ASP A 2 19.70 1.09 24.21
C ASP A 2 18.43 0.97 23.34
N ASP A 3 17.76 -0.17 23.49
CA ASP A 3 16.53 -0.59 22.83
C ASP A 3 15.32 0.04 23.52
N ARG A 4 14.64 0.99 22.89
CA ARG A 4 13.27 1.37 23.30
C ARG A 4 12.26 0.90 22.28
N ARG A 5 11.87 -0.37 22.45
CA ARG A 5 10.65 -0.96 21.90
C ARG A 5 9.45 -0.10 22.27
N TYR A 6 8.91 0.65 21.33
CA TYR A 6 7.63 1.33 21.48
C TYR A 6 6.50 0.30 21.33
N THR A 7 6.02 -0.22 22.45
CA THR A 7 4.84 -1.09 22.48
C THR A 7 3.58 -0.26 22.34
N ARG A 8 2.98 -0.31 21.15
CA ARG A 8 1.65 0.22 20.83
C ARG A 8 0.59 -0.44 21.72
N ARG A 9 0.21 0.20 22.84
CA ARG A 9 -1.06 -0.09 23.53
C ARG A 9 -1.62 1.17 24.19
N ASN A 10 -2.94 1.26 24.13
CA ASN A 10 -3.84 2.07 24.96
C ASN A 10 -4.19 3.48 24.48
N TRP A 11 -5.16 3.57 23.58
CA TRP A 11 -6.00 4.76 23.44
C TRP A 11 -7.48 4.40 23.46
N ILE A 12 -7.95 3.95 24.63
CA ILE A 12 -9.37 3.99 24.99
C ILE A 12 -9.42 4.32 26.48
N LYS A 13 -9.96 5.50 26.80
CA LYS A 13 -10.73 5.88 28.02
C LYS A 13 -10.60 7.39 28.22
N THR A 14 -11.56 8.16 27.71
CA THR A 14 -12.05 9.41 28.31
C THR A 14 -13.25 9.90 27.51
N ALA A 15 -14.43 9.38 27.86
CA ALA A 15 -15.71 10.02 27.54
C ALA A 15 -16.77 9.51 28.52
N THR A 16 -16.81 10.07 29.72
CA THR A 16 -17.99 10.00 30.59
C THR A 16 -18.35 11.42 30.95
N ALA A 17 -19.11 12.08 30.08
CA ALA A 17 -19.89 13.26 30.43
C ALA A 17 -21.29 12.76 30.83
N GLY A 18 -21.65 13.00 32.09
CA GLY A 18 -22.97 12.68 32.61
C GLY A 18 -24.05 13.58 32.01
N VAL A 19 -25.20 12.99 31.70
CA VAL A 19 -26.44 13.73 31.47
C VAL A 19 -27.42 13.37 32.58
N ALA A 20 -27.77 14.40 33.35
CA ALA A 20 -28.78 14.36 34.40
C ALA A 20 -30.17 14.09 33.80
N GLY A 21 -30.99 13.38 34.57
CA GLY A 21 -32.30 12.89 34.16
C GLY A 21 -33.32 13.99 33.91
N ALA A 22 -34.25 13.68 33.01
CA ALA A 22 -35.55 14.32 32.91
C ALA A 22 -36.60 13.20 32.84
N THR A 23 -37.42 13.09 33.88
CA THR A 23 -38.62 12.24 33.90
C THR A 23 -39.72 12.93 33.10
N ILE A 24 -40.27 12.24 32.10
CA ILE A 24 -41.53 12.64 31.47
C ILE A 24 -42.53 11.50 31.62
N ALA A 25 -43.66 11.83 32.22
CA ALA A 25 -44.76 10.93 32.52
C ALA A 25 -45.50 10.53 31.23
N GLY A 26 -45.87 9.24 31.17
CA GLY A 26 -47.10 8.73 30.57
C GLY A 26 -47.42 9.08 29.12
N THR A 27 -47.24 8.09 28.24
CA THR A 27 -48.35 7.44 27.51
C THR A 27 -47.84 6.12 26.94
N ALA A 28 -48.60 5.04 27.16
CA ALA A 28 -48.32 3.72 26.61
C ALA A 28 -48.39 3.78 25.07
N VAL A 29 -47.24 3.72 24.41
CA VAL A 29 -47.16 3.45 22.98
C VAL A 29 -47.13 1.93 22.82
N THR A 30 -48.16 1.38 22.20
CA THR A 30 -48.22 -0.01 21.77
C THR A 30 -47.07 -0.29 20.81
N LEU A 31 -46.19 -1.21 21.18
CA LEU A 31 -45.15 -1.74 20.29
C LEU A 31 -45.82 -2.59 19.21
N GLN A 32 -46.27 -1.96 18.13
CA GLN A 32 -46.61 -2.68 16.91
C GLN A 32 -45.30 -3.11 16.26
N SER A 33 -44.91 -4.37 16.50
CA SER A 33 -43.84 -5.02 15.76
C SER A 33 -44.16 -4.97 14.27
N CYS A 34 -43.42 -4.17 13.51
CA CYS A 34 -43.33 -4.33 12.07
C CYS A 34 -42.07 -5.15 11.78
N ALA A 35 -42.27 -6.44 11.49
CA ALA A 35 -41.30 -7.23 10.76
C ALA A 35 -41.16 -6.64 9.35
N PRO A 36 -39.96 -6.24 8.89
CA PRO A 36 -39.79 -5.89 7.48
C PRO A 36 -39.80 -7.18 6.66
N LYS A 37 -40.71 -7.21 5.68
CA LYS A 37 -40.78 -8.23 4.65
C LYS A 37 -39.47 -8.21 3.87
N SER A 38 -38.90 -9.39 3.64
CA SER A 38 -37.86 -9.61 2.64
C SER A 38 -38.43 -9.24 1.28
N GLU A 39 -37.95 -8.15 0.71
CA GLU A 39 -38.20 -7.80 -0.67
C GLU A 39 -36.86 -7.64 -1.39
N ASP A 40 -36.68 -8.56 -2.33
CA ASP A 40 -35.57 -8.69 -3.25
C ASP A 40 -35.33 -7.38 -3.97
N THR A 41 -34.20 -6.72 -3.69
CA THR A 41 -33.68 -5.70 -4.60
C THR A 41 -32.18 -5.88 -4.74
N ASN A 42 -31.85 -6.54 -5.84
CA ASN A 42 -30.64 -6.40 -6.63
C ASN A 42 -29.32 -6.58 -5.88
N ASP A 43 -28.68 -7.71 -6.18
CA ASP A 43 -27.24 -7.82 -6.37
C ASP A 43 -26.65 -6.51 -6.89
N VAL A 44 -26.20 -5.64 -5.98
CA VAL A 44 -25.06 -4.78 -6.26
C VAL A 44 -23.85 -5.65 -5.96
N SER A 45 -23.59 -6.57 -6.89
CA SER A 45 -22.25 -7.06 -7.18
C SER A 45 -21.45 -5.88 -7.75
N GLY A 46 -21.25 -4.86 -6.91
CA GLY A 46 -20.17 -3.91 -7.07
C GLY A 46 -18.90 -4.66 -6.72
N GLY A 47 -18.38 -5.41 -7.69
CA GLY A 47 -17.04 -5.94 -7.63
C GLY A 47 -16.12 -4.75 -7.32
N SER A 48 -15.62 -4.68 -6.09
CA SER A 48 -14.46 -3.86 -5.79
C SER A 48 -13.30 -4.52 -6.53
N GLU A 49 -13.15 -4.18 -7.81
CA GLU A 49 -11.98 -4.56 -8.59
C GLU A 49 -10.77 -4.01 -7.86
N GLU A 50 -10.13 -4.87 -7.08
CA GLU A 50 -8.90 -4.58 -6.38
C GLU A 50 -7.84 -4.34 -7.46
N LYS A 51 -7.58 -3.06 -7.77
CA LYS A 51 -6.58 -2.68 -8.76
C LYS A 51 -5.24 -3.28 -8.34
N LYS A 52 -4.83 -4.34 -9.04
CA LYS A 52 -3.54 -4.99 -8.84
C LYS A 52 -2.44 -3.94 -9.01
N PRO A 53 -1.44 -3.90 -8.11
CA PRO A 53 -0.37 -2.91 -8.21
C PRO A 53 0.44 -3.10 -9.49
N TYR A 54 0.86 -1.99 -10.11
CA TYR A 54 1.56 -1.97 -11.39
C TYR A 54 2.95 -2.59 -11.31
N PHE A 55 3.58 -2.55 -10.14
CA PHE A 55 4.82 -3.26 -9.83
C PHE A 55 4.75 -4.78 -10.05
N THR A 56 3.58 -5.35 -10.35
CA THR A 56 3.50 -6.74 -10.77
C THR A 56 3.92 -6.93 -12.24
N ARG A 57 4.89 -7.82 -12.45
CA ARG A 57 5.17 -8.51 -13.73
C ARG A 57 5.67 -7.58 -14.85
N ASN A 58 6.87 -7.03 -14.66
CA ASN A 58 7.70 -6.41 -15.72
C ASN A 58 7.09 -5.18 -16.41
N LYS A 59 6.08 -4.58 -15.80
CA LYS A 59 5.52 -3.31 -16.26
C LYS A 59 6.11 -2.22 -15.39
N GLY A 60 6.83 -1.29 -16.01
CA GLY A 60 7.30 -0.10 -15.33
C GLY A 60 6.13 0.67 -14.72
N ILE A 61 6.39 1.38 -13.63
CA ILE A 61 5.42 2.26 -12.99
C ILE A 61 5.10 3.40 -13.97
N PRO A 62 3.82 3.70 -14.27
CA PRO A 62 3.45 4.74 -15.25
C PRO A 62 3.63 6.17 -14.70
N CYS A 63 4.78 6.45 -14.07
CA CYS A 63 5.12 7.74 -13.50
C CYS A 63 5.84 8.61 -14.53
N ILE A 64 5.29 9.80 -14.80
CA ILE A 64 5.92 10.83 -15.65
C ILE A 64 6.90 11.75 -14.89
N TYR A 65 7.20 11.44 -13.62
CA TYR A 65 8.15 12.18 -12.77
C TYR A 65 7.84 13.68 -12.57
N CYS A 66 6.57 14.06 -12.64
CA CYS A 66 6.10 15.46 -12.56
C CYS A 66 6.20 16.11 -11.17
N SER A 67 6.47 15.34 -10.12
CA SER A 67 6.60 15.83 -8.73
C SER A 67 5.36 16.47 -8.07
N TYR A 68 4.16 16.36 -8.65
CA TYR A 68 2.94 16.88 -8.00
C TYR A 68 2.62 16.22 -6.64
N CYS A 69 3.06 14.97 -6.45
CA CYS A 69 2.90 14.26 -5.17
C CYS A 69 3.78 14.82 -4.04
N MET A 70 4.74 15.68 -4.35
CA MET A 70 5.70 16.26 -3.40
C MET A 70 5.18 17.56 -2.77
N PRO A 71 5.66 17.94 -1.56
CA PRO A 71 6.53 17.16 -0.67
C PRO A 71 5.76 16.04 0.05
N CYS A 72 6.42 14.90 0.27
CA CYS A 72 5.90 13.84 1.14
C CYS A 72 6.20 14.19 2.60
N LYS A 73 5.20 14.08 3.48
CA LYS A 73 5.35 14.34 4.93
C LYS A 73 6.34 13.42 5.64
N PHE A 74 6.71 12.30 5.03
CA PHE A 74 7.69 11.33 5.52
C PHE A 74 9.06 11.46 4.86
N GLY A 75 9.28 12.50 4.03
CA GLY A 75 10.57 12.72 3.38
C GLY A 75 10.89 11.78 2.21
N LEU A 76 9.91 11.02 1.73
CA LEU A 76 10.07 10.15 0.56
C LEU A 76 10.17 10.97 -0.73
N ASP A 77 11.21 10.70 -1.54
CA ASP A 77 11.32 11.19 -2.91
C ASP A 77 10.55 10.25 -3.85
N ILE A 78 9.23 10.41 -3.90
CA ILE A 78 8.34 9.53 -4.68
C ILE A 78 8.77 9.45 -6.16
N PRO A 79 9.00 10.57 -6.88
CA PRO A 79 9.47 10.52 -8.26
C PRO A 79 10.84 9.87 -8.41
N GLY A 80 11.79 10.15 -7.51
CA GLY A 80 13.14 9.58 -7.55
C GLY A 80 13.15 8.07 -7.35
N ILE A 81 12.38 7.57 -6.38
CA ILE A 81 12.22 6.12 -6.13
C ILE A 81 11.62 5.43 -7.36
N PHE A 82 10.53 5.98 -7.92
CA PHE A 82 9.90 5.39 -9.10
C PHE A 82 10.79 5.44 -10.35
N ARG A 83 11.61 6.48 -10.48
CA ARG A 83 12.60 6.56 -11.56
C ARG A 83 13.63 5.44 -11.42
N PHE A 84 14.23 5.33 -10.25
CA PHE A 84 15.22 4.29 -9.97
C PHE A 84 14.67 2.90 -10.29
N VAL A 85 13.47 2.60 -9.79
CA VAL A 85 12.80 1.32 -10.03
C VAL A 85 12.55 1.09 -11.51
N ASN A 86 11.99 2.05 -12.24
CA ASN A 86 11.74 1.90 -13.68
C ASN A 86 13.03 1.71 -14.48
N GLU A 87 14.10 2.44 -14.16
CA GLU A 87 15.38 2.32 -14.87
C GLU A 87 16.09 0.99 -14.59
N HIS A 88 15.89 0.40 -13.40
CA HIS A 88 16.62 -0.79 -12.96
C HIS A 88 15.77 -2.08 -12.94
N MET A 89 14.47 -2.01 -13.28
CA MET A 89 13.58 -3.19 -13.36
C MET A 89 13.12 -3.55 -14.77
N ILE A 90 13.57 -2.86 -15.82
CA ILE A 90 13.22 -3.23 -17.20
C ILE A 90 14.00 -4.47 -17.61
N VAL A 91 13.27 -5.54 -17.88
CA VAL A 91 13.70 -6.76 -18.58
C VAL A 91 13.89 -6.43 -20.07
N ASP A 92 15.09 -6.05 -20.46
CA ASP A 92 15.43 -6.04 -21.88
C ASP A 92 15.75 -7.47 -22.32
N GLU A 93 14.79 -8.13 -23.00
CA GLU A 93 15.00 -9.44 -23.65
C GLU A 93 16.21 -9.42 -24.60
N LYS A 94 16.57 -8.24 -25.13
CA LYS A 94 17.70 -8.03 -26.04
C LYS A 94 19.03 -7.78 -25.35
N ALA A 95 19.04 -7.35 -24.08
CA ALA A 95 20.27 -7.02 -23.35
C ALA A 95 20.85 -8.22 -22.60
N GLY A 96 20.11 -9.34 -22.49
CA GLY A 96 20.60 -10.59 -21.90
C GLY A 96 20.85 -10.56 -20.39
N GLU A 97 20.71 -9.39 -19.74
CA GLU A 97 20.95 -9.19 -18.31
C GLU A 97 19.78 -8.41 -17.71
N THR A 98 18.93 -9.09 -16.95
CA THR A 98 17.84 -8.44 -16.21
C THR A 98 18.16 -8.37 -14.73
N MET A 99 18.05 -7.16 -14.16
CA MET A 99 18.06 -6.94 -12.71
C MET A 99 16.65 -7.05 -12.11
N ALA A 100 15.66 -7.47 -12.89
CA ALA A 100 14.31 -7.61 -12.40
C ALA A 100 14.28 -8.62 -11.24
N PRO A 101 13.56 -8.30 -10.15
CA PRO A 101 13.50 -9.13 -8.95
C PRO A 101 12.67 -10.42 -9.12
N TYR A 102 12.10 -10.66 -10.29
CA TYR A 102 11.23 -11.79 -10.62
C TYR A 102 11.53 -12.30 -12.04
N SER A 103 11.25 -13.59 -12.29
CA SER A 103 11.24 -14.12 -13.66
C SER A 103 10.11 -13.52 -14.51
N THR A 104 10.36 -13.43 -15.81
CA THR A 104 9.39 -13.03 -16.85
C THR A 104 8.36 -14.14 -17.13
N GLU A 105 8.71 -15.39 -16.83
CA GLU A 105 8.00 -16.60 -17.27
C GLU A 105 6.95 -17.06 -16.24
N GLU A 106 5.92 -17.78 -16.70
CA GLU A 106 4.92 -18.37 -15.81
C GLU A 106 5.56 -19.50 -14.99
N ARG A 107 5.34 -19.50 -13.68
CA ARG A 107 6.02 -20.35 -12.69
C ARG A 107 5.87 -21.84 -13.04
N ASP A 108 6.97 -22.53 -13.28
CA ASP A 108 7.10 -23.96 -12.98
C ASP A 108 7.54 -24.08 -11.51
N ASP A 109 7.05 -25.07 -10.77
CA ASP A 109 7.12 -25.15 -9.29
C ASP A 109 8.57 -25.37 -8.72
N GLY A 110 9.61 -25.25 -9.56
CA GLY A 110 11.01 -25.58 -9.26
C GLY A 110 11.98 -24.40 -8.99
N ASP A 111 11.58 -23.14 -9.21
CA ASP A 111 12.53 -22.02 -9.38
C ASP A 111 12.57 -20.98 -8.23
N GLU A 112 12.30 -21.38 -7.00
CA GLU A 112 12.24 -20.44 -5.86
C GLU A 112 13.61 -19.81 -5.49
N MET A 113 14.73 -20.46 -5.81
CA MET A 113 16.08 -19.98 -5.46
C MET A 113 16.54 -18.83 -6.38
N ASP A 114 16.23 -18.89 -7.67
CA ASP A 114 16.66 -17.88 -8.67
C ASP A 114 16.07 -16.49 -8.34
N ASP A 115 14.82 -16.47 -7.88
CA ASP A 115 14.14 -15.28 -7.35
C ASP A 115 14.86 -14.66 -6.14
N ILE A 116 15.36 -15.48 -5.22
CA ILE A 116 16.05 -14.99 -4.02
C ILE A 116 17.35 -14.29 -4.41
N ALA A 117 18.10 -14.86 -5.35
CA ALA A 117 19.34 -14.26 -5.85
C ALA A 117 19.06 -12.94 -6.57
N ARG A 118 18.06 -12.89 -7.46
CA ARG A 118 17.62 -11.67 -8.16
C ARG A 118 17.18 -10.57 -7.21
N ARG A 119 16.32 -10.88 -6.24
CA ARG A 119 15.89 -9.92 -5.20
C ARG A 119 17.06 -9.41 -4.38
N ARG A 120 18.01 -10.29 -4.02
CA ARG A 120 19.22 -9.88 -3.29
C ARG A 120 20.08 -8.91 -4.10
N ALA A 121 20.28 -9.18 -5.39
CA ALA A 121 21.03 -8.30 -6.28
C ALA A 121 20.34 -6.94 -6.43
N PHE A 122 19.03 -6.94 -6.74
CA PHE A 122 18.24 -5.72 -6.86
C PHE A 122 18.29 -4.89 -5.58
N ARG A 123 18.08 -5.53 -4.43
CA ARG A 123 18.16 -4.87 -3.11
C ARG A 123 19.52 -4.23 -2.87
N ALA A 124 20.62 -4.89 -3.22
CA ALA A 124 21.96 -4.34 -3.03
C ALA A 124 22.11 -3.01 -3.79
N VAL A 125 21.69 -2.98 -5.06
CA VAL A 125 21.71 -1.75 -5.87
C VAL A 125 20.76 -0.70 -5.28
N TYR A 126 19.52 -1.07 -4.96
CA TYR A 126 18.53 -0.17 -4.38
C TYR A 126 19.00 0.49 -3.07
N SER A 127 19.54 -0.30 -2.14
CA SER A 127 20.01 0.18 -0.84
C SER A 127 21.26 1.07 -0.91
N SER A 128 22.02 1.00 -2.01
CA SER A 128 23.16 1.89 -2.26
C SER A 128 22.76 3.18 -2.98
N ALA A 129 21.72 3.14 -3.81
CA ALA A 129 21.22 4.30 -4.53
C ALA A 129 20.33 5.22 -3.67
N ILE A 130 19.52 4.63 -2.78
CA ILE A 130 18.53 5.37 -1.98
C ILE A 130 18.85 5.22 -0.49
N GLU A 131 19.03 6.37 0.16
CA GLU A 131 19.28 6.49 1.61
C GLU A 131 18.21 5.74 2.42
N GLU A 132 18.63 4.99 3.45
CA GLU A 132 17.77 4.11 4.27
C GLU A 132 16.51 4.80 4.83
N LEU A 133 16.62 6.09 5.16
CA LEU A 133 15.51 6.88 5.70
C LEU A 133 14.48 7.29 4.64
N ARG A 134 14.81 7.19 3.35
CA ARG A 134 13.97 7.61 2.23
C ARG A 134 13.48 6.45 1.37
N GLN A 135 13.77 5.22 1.78
CA GLN A 135 13.33 4.03 1.06
C GLN A 135 11.80 3.85 1.12
N ALA A 136 11.25 3.21 0.10
CA ALA A 136 9.82 2.93 -0.08
C ALA A 136 9.15 2.29 1.15
N ASP A 137 9.88 1.50 1.95
CA ASP A 137 9.38 0.86 3.17
C ASP A 137 8.96 1.87 4.27
N LYS A 138 9.41 3.13 4.18
CA LYS A 138 8.99 4.21 5.09
C LYS A 138 7.64 4.83 4.71
N CYS A 139 7.02 4.39 3.61
CA CYS A 139 5.66 4.78 3.25
C CYS A 139 4.68 4.25 4.30
N THR A 140 3.90 5.14 4.94
CA THR A 140 2.85 4.74 5.90
C THR A 140 1.45 4.67 5.27
N GLU A 141 1.37 4.64 3.95
CA GLU A 141 0.11 4.58 3.20
C GLU A 141 -0.92 5.69 3.54
N CYS A 142 -0.43 6.90 3.86
CA CYS A 142 -1.31 8.01 4.23
C CYS A 142 -2.19 8.57 3.10
N LYS A 143 -1.95 8.15 1.85
CA LYS A 143 -2.71 8.49 0.63
C LYS A 143 -2.77 9.99 0.26
N THR A 144 -2.05 10.87 0.95
CA THR A 144 -2.01 12.32 0.65
C THR A 144 -1.52 12.66 -0.76
N CYS A 145 -0.70 11.79 -1.35
CA CYS A 145 -0.16 11.95 -2.70
C CYS A 145 -1.12 11.55 -3.83
N VAL A 146 -2.09 10.66 -3.57
CA VAL A 146 -3.00 10.09 -4.58
C VAL A 146 -3.80 11.17 -5.32
N PRO A 147 -4.51 12.09 -4.65
CA PRO A 147 -5.31 13.12 -5.36
C PRO A 147 -4.45 14.15 -6.11
N LYS A 148 -3.13 14.19 -5.87
CA LYS A 148 -2.22 15.11 -6.55
C LYS A 148 -1.63 14.52 -7.84
N CYS A 149 -1.72 13.21 -8.03
CA CYS A 149 -1.10 12.53 -9.15
C CYS A 149 -1.96 12.66 -10.41
N PRO A 150 -1.49 13.28 -11.50
CA PRO A 150 -2.26 13.41 -12.75
C PRO A 150 -2.50 12.05 -13.42
N GLU A 151 -1.55 11.13 -13.29
CA GLU A 151 -1.63 9.75 -13.81
C GLU A 151 -2.51 8.84 -12.91
N MET A 152 -3.09 9.39 -11.84
CA MET A 152 -3.95 8.66 -10.89
C MET A 152 -3.33 7.36 -10.35
N ILE A 153 -2.02 7.36 -10.14
CA ILE A 153 -1.27 6.20 -9.62
C ILE A 153 -1.63 5.99 -8.15
N ALA A 154 -1.87 4.75 -7.78
CA ALA A 154 -1.98 4.32 -6.38
C ALA A 154 -0.57 4.27 -5.74
N ILE A 155 0.07 5.44 -5.58
CA ILE A 155 1.46 5.57 -5.08
C ILE A 155 1.73 4.72 -3.83
N PRO A 156 0.84 4.67 -2.81
CA PRO A 156 1.05 3.82 -1.65
C PRO A 156 1.19 2.33 -1.96
N ASN A 157 0.39 1.81 -2.91
CA ASN A 157 0.42 0.41 -3.30
C ASN A 157 1.73 0.09 -4.03
N GLU A 158 2.17 0.98 -4.92
CA GLU A 158 3.47 0.81 -5.60
C GLU A 158 4.63 0.83 -4.60
N MET A 159 4.60 1.74 -3.62
CA MET A 159 5.62 1.78 -2.55
C MET A 159 5.65 0.48 -1.73
N LEU A 160 4.50 -0.10 -1.43
CA LEU A 160 4.39 -1.37 -0.71
C LEU A 160 5.03 -2.51 -1.51
N GLU A 161 4.77 -2.59 -2.81
CA GLU A 161 5.37 -3.64 -3.63
C GLU A 161 6.88 -3.45 -3.82
N ILE A 162 7.36 -2.21 -3.99
CA ILE A 162 8.80 -1.92 -3.98
C ILE A 162 9.42 -2.35 -2.66
N ALA A 163 8.76 -2.07 -1.53
CA ALA A 163 9.21 -2.48 -0.21
C ALA A 163 9.29 -4.01 -0.08
N ARG A 164 8.34 -4.76 -0.64
CA ARG A 164 8.37 -6.24 -0.63
C ARG A 164 9.60 -6.84 -1.29
N VAL A 165 10.07 -6.25 -2.39
CA VAL A 165 11.27 -6.73 -3.08
C VAL A 165 12.55 -6.28 -2.38
N THR A 166 12.55 -5.05 -1.88
CA THR A 166 13.77 -4.39 -1.39
C THR A 166 14.04 -4.64 0.09
N TYR A 167 13.02 -5.00 0.87
CA TYR A 167 13.14 -5.15 2.31
C TYR A 167 13.27 -6.63 2.74
N ARG A 168 14.13 -6.90 3.73
CA ARG A 168 14.50 -8.28 4.12
C ARG A 168 13.37 -9.10 4.74
N PHE A 169 12.40 -8.42 5.36
CA PHE A 169 11.47 -9.04 6.31
C PHE A 169 10.02 -8.94 5.86
N TYR A 170 9.79 -8.64 4.59
CA TYR A 170 8.46 -8.63 3.99
C TYR A 170 8.13 -9.96 3.33
#